data_AF-A0A4S3LR10-F1
#
_entry.id   AF-A0A4S3LR10-F1
#
_cell.length_a   1.000
_cell.length_b   1.000
_cell.length_c   1.000
_cell.angle_alpha   90.00
_cell.angle_beta   90.00
_cell.angle_gamma   90.00
#
_symmetry.space_group_name_H-M   'P 1'
#
loop_
_entity.id
_entity.type
_entity.pdbx_description
1 polymer ?
#
loop_
_entity_poly.entity_id
_entity_poly.type
_entity_poly.pdbx_seq_one_letter_code
_entity_poly.pdbx_strand_id
1 'polypeptide(L)'
;MYLRLKSSTAQYDGQLCEVYTTTNTTKASNGVLSAASPVARIVLSKLKSTRPDLDEDTFEWCGDGVANHEAKGIRIERVDVGIYTVTGSLGFAKDSWHLKAPADPAGNGELGIVEGEEAEDGTLTIKLFKKRYKLNEETGDIDLIQGVPMDVPANSWIDVRMEMPAGEIPVLPIAEPEPTT
;
A
#
# COMPACT_ATOMS: atom_id res chain seq x y z
N MET A 1 -7.86 -16.65 0.65
CA MET A 1 -8.13 -18.02 0.11
C MET A 1 -7.43 -19.02 1.01
N TYR A 2 -8.01 -20.19 1.29
CA TYR A 2 -7.35 -21.22 2.09
C TYR A 2 -7.29 -22.53 1.30
N LEU A 3 -6.18 -23.25 1.44
CA LEU A 3 -6.00 -24.61 0.92
C LEU A 3 -5.82 -25.56 2.09
N ARG A 4 -6.41 -26.76 1.98
CA ARG A 4 -6.12 -27.85 2.91
C ARG A 4 -4.90 -28.61 2.42
N LEU A 5 -3.83 -28.62 3.21
CA LEU A 5 -2.63 -29.39 2.92
C LEU A 5 -2.93 -30.88 2.98
N LYS A 6 -2.45 -31.62 1.97
CA LYS A 6 -2.31 -33.07 2.03
C LYS A 6 -0.83 -33.39 2.10
N SER A 7 -0.40 -34.02 3.20
CA SER A 7 1.02 -34.28 3.48
C SER A 7 1.23 -35.71 3.96
N SER A 8 2.34 -36.32 3.59
CA SER A 8 2.77 -37.61 4.14
C SER A 8 3.26 -37.50 5.59
N THR A 9 3.52 -36.29 6.08
CA THR A 9 3.93 -36.02 7.45
C THR A 9 2.70 -35.64 8.28
N ALA A 10 2.34 -36.48 9.25
CA ALA A 10 1.11 -36.36 10.04
C ALA A 10 0.91 -34.99 10.71
N GLN A 11 1.99 -34.30 11.08
CA GLN A 11 1.93 -32.96 11.68
C GLN A 11 1.31 -31.91 10.74
N TYR A 12 1.49 -32.06 9.43
CA TYR A 12 1.09 -31.07 8.43
C TYR A 12 -0.13 -31.49 7.61
N ASP A 13 -0.56 -32.75 7.70
CA ASP A 13 -1.71 -33.27 6.96
C ASP A 13 -3.03 -32.71 7.49
N GLY A 14 -3.90 -32.23 6.60
CA GLY A 14 -5.19 -31.65 6.95
C GLY A 14 -5.14 -30.20 7.44
N GLN A 15 -3.96 -29.59 7.60
CA GLN A 15 -3.83 -28.19 8.00
C GLN A 15 -4.41 -27.24 6.96
N LEU A 16 -5.07 -26.17 7.42
CA LEU A 16 -5.52 -25.07 6.57
C LEU A 16 -4.38 -24.06 6.43
N CYS A 17 -3.97 -23.81 5.19
CA CYS A 17 -2.99 -22.79 4.85
C CYS A 17 -3.67 -21.62 4.17
N GLU A 18 -3.35 -20.42 4.65
CA GLU A 18 -3.71 -19.19 3.96
C GLU A 18 -2.88 -19.04 2.68
N VAL A 19 -3.55 -18.70 1.58
CA VAL A 19 -2.93 -18.43 0.29
C VAL A 19 -2.83 -16.94 0.07
N TYR A 20 -1.59 -16.52 -0.17
CA TYR A 20 -1.23 -15.18 -0.56
C TYR A 20 -1.05 -15.12 -2.08
N THR A 21 -1.73 -14.19 -2.73
CA THR A 21 -1.75 -13.93 -4.17
C THR A 21 -1.45 -12.45 -4.41
N THR A 22 -1.31 -12.05 -5.68
CA THR A 22 -1.14 -10.63 -6.04
C THR A 22 -2.36 -9.76 -5.67
N THR A 23 -3.52 -10.35 -5.37
CA THR A 23 -4.72 -9.61 -4.99
C THR A 23 -4.74 -9.23 -3.51
N ASN A 24 -4.08 -10.00 -2.64
CA ASN A 24 -4.07 -9.77 -1.18
C ASN A 24 -2.66 -9.53 -0.61
N THR A 25 -1.67 -9.32 -1.47
CA THR A 25 -0.31 -8.93 -1.07
C THR A 25 0.13 -7.67 -1.80
N THR A 26 1.02 -6.93 -1.15
CA THR A 26 1.70 -5.79 -1.75
C THR A 26 3.19 -6.08 -1.81
N LYS A 27 3.76 -5.80 -2.97
CA LYS A 27 5.20 -5.77 -3.19
C LYS A 27 5.70 -4.34 -3.03
N ALA A 28 6.54 -4.09 -2.02
CA ALA A 28 7.19 -2.81 -1.81
C ALA A 28 8.23 -2.53 -2.92
N SER A 29 8.73 -1.30 -3.01
CA SER A 29 9.65 -0.87 -4.07
C SER A 29 10.99 -1.64 -4.08
N ASN A 30 11.41 -2.18 -2.93
CA ASN A 30 12.58 -3.03 -2.73
C ASN A 30 12.30 -4.55 -2.97
N GLY A 31 11.08 -4.91 -3.35
CA GLY A 31 10.68 -6.29 -3.64
C GLY A 31 10.13 -7.10 -2.47
N VAL A 32 10.08 -6.55 -1.25
CA VAL A 32 9.48 -7.24 -0.08
C VAL A 32 7.98 -7.43 -0.29
N LEU A 33 7.50 -8.67 -0.11
CA LEU A 33 6.07 -9.00 -0.11
C LEU A 33 5.48 -8.90 1.30
N SER A 34 4.27 -8.35 1.41
CA SER A 34 3.52 -8.29 2.67
C SER A 34 2.04 -8.54 2.41
N ALA A 35 1.35 -9.19 3.36
CA ALA A 35 -0.12 -9.24 3.37
C ALA A 35 -0.66 -7.81 3.39
N ALA A 36 -1.45 -7.43 2.39
CA ALA A 36 -1.80 -6.04 2.20
C ALA A 36 -2.86 -5.83 1.12
N SER A 37 -4.04 -5.45 1.59
CA SER A 37 -5.12 -4.87 0.80
C SER A 37 -6.14 -4.24 1.75
N PRO A 38 -6.93 -3.22 1.34
CA PRO A 38 -6.77 -2.33 0.17
C PRO A 38 -5.49 -1.49 0.21
N VAL A 39 -4.82 -1.27 -0.93
CA VAL A 39 -3.56 -0.52 -0.99
C VAL A 39 -3.50 0.42 -2.19
N ALA A 40 -2.88 1.58 -1.97
CA ALA A 40 -2.49 2.52 -3.01
C ALA A 40 -1.00 2.86 -2.94
N ARG A 41 -0.44 3.24 -4.09
CA ARG A 41 0.94 3.69 -4.26
C ARG A 41 0.95 5.14 -4.71
N ILE A 42 1.42 6.03 -3.84
CA ILE A 42 1.62 7.44 -4.17
C ILE A 42 2.95 7.59 -4.89
N VAL A 43 2.94 8.26 -6.04
CA VAL A 43 4.12 8.56 -6.84
C VAL A 43 4.19 10.05 -7.12
N LEU A 44 5.30 10.51 -7.71
CA LEU A 44 5.41 11.94 -8.04
C LEU A 44 4.43 12.37 -9.13
N SER A 45 4.30 11.57 -10.20
CA SER A 45 3.29 11.71 -11.26
C SER A 45 3.50 10.61 -12.30
N LYS A 46 2.48 10.32 -13.11
CA LYS A 46 2.56 9.35 -14.21
C LYS A 46 3.72 9.59 -15.18
N LEU A 47 4.02 10.86 -15.48
CA LEU A 47 5.07 11.21 -16.46
C LEU A 47 6.50 11.12 -15.89
N LYS A 48 6.66 11.24 -14.57
CA LYS A 48 7.98 11.29 -13.93
C LYS A 48 8.37 9.96 -13.30
N SER A 49 7.41 9.10 -13.00
CA SER A 49 7.69 7.75 -12.48
C SER A 49 8.44 6.92 -13.52
N THR A 50 9.52 6.26 -13.10
CA THR A 50 10.36 5.42 -13.97
C THR A 50 10.18 3.93 -13.69
N ARG A 51 9.19 3.56 -12.88
CA ARG A 51 8.95 2.17 -12.46
C ARG A 51 7.89 1.53 -13.35
N PRO A 52 8.24 0.53 -14.18
CA PRO A 52 7.27 -0.14 -15.06
C PRO A 52 6.26 -0.97 -14.26
N ASP A 53 6.64 -1.42 -13.05
CA ASP A 53 5.81 -2.20 -12.12
C ASP A 53 4.53 -1.47 -11.67
N LEU A 54 4.41 -0.16 -11.95
CA LEU A 54 3.21 0.64 -11.66
C LEU A 54 2.11 0.46 -12.71
N ASP A 55 2.48 0.04 -13.92
CA ASP A 55 1.57 -0.18 -15.04
C ASP A 55 1.17 -1.67 -15.18
N GLU A 56 1.44 -2.50 -14.16
CA GLU A 56 0.97 -3.88 -14.10
C GLU A 56 -0.56 -3.95 -13.90
N ASP A 57 -1.22 -4.96 -14.47
CA ASP A 57 -2.69 -5.16 -14.51
C ASP A 57 -3.39 -5.22 -13.13
N THR A 58 -2.63 -5.16 -12.03
CA THR A 58 -3.16 -5.22 -10.66
C THR A 58 -3.44 -3.85 -10.05
N PHE A 59 -2.96 -2.77 -10.67
CA PHE A 59 -3.09 -1.40 -10.20
C PHE A 59 -3.68 -0.49 -11.29
N GLU A 60 -4.60 0.39 -10.91
CA GLU A 60 -5.20 1.40 -11.80
C GLU A 60 -4.77 2.81 -11.37
N TRP A 61 -4.46 3.68 -12.33
CA TRP A 61 -4.12 5.08 -12.06
C TRP A 61 -5.30 5.84 -11.46
N CYS A 62 -5.06 6.53 -10.34
CA CYS A 62 -6.06 7.29 -9.59
C CYS A 62 -5.61 8.72 -9.25
N GLY A 63 -4.83 9.34 -10.14
CA GLY A 63 -4.25 10.68 -9.97
C GLY A 63 -2.73 10.63 -9.90
N ASP A 64 -2.14 11.19 -8.85
CA ASP A 64 -0.69 11.14 -8.59
C ASP A 64 -0.24 9.80 -7.97
N GLY A 65 -0.88 8.70 -8.39
CA GLY A 65 -0.64 7.37 -7.87
C GLY A 65 -1.50 6.31 -8.52
N VAL A 66 -1.35 5.08 -8.04
CA VAL A 66 -2.10 3.92 -8.51
C VAL A 66 -2.73 3.19 -7.32
N ALA A 67 -3.89 2.56 -7.53
CA ALA A 67 -4.64 1.83 -6.50
C ALA A 67 -4.92 0.40 -6.96
N ASN A 68 -4.88 -0.57 -6.04
CA ASN A 68 -5.29 -1.93 -6.37
C ASN A 68 -6.83 -2.01 -6.50
N HIS A 69 -7.33 -3.15 -7.00
CA HIS A 69 -8.77 -3.35 -7.22
C HIS A 69 -9.63 -3.12 -5.96
N GLU A 70 -9.15 -3.50 -4.78
CA GLU A 70 -9.89 -3.32 -3.52
C GLU A 70 -9.88 -1.86 -3.03
N ALA A 71 -8.94 -1.04 -3.50
CA ALA A 71 -8.87 0.41 -3.27
C ALA A 71 -9.48 1.22 -4.42
N LYS A 72 -10.31 0.60 -5.27
CA LYS A 72 -10.97 1.30 -6.38
C LYS A 72 -11.90 2.40 -5.86
N GLY A 73 -11.82 3.57 -6.50
CA GLY A 73 -12.66 4.74 -6.19
C GLY A 73 -11.94 5.81 -5.38
N ILE A 74 -10.73 5.56 -4.89
CA ILE A 74 -9.91 6.61 -4.30
C ILE A 74 -9.38 7.58 -5.36
N ARG A 75 -8.93 8.75 -4.89
CA ARG A 75 -8.18 9.73 -5.70
C ARG A 75 -6.97 10.22 -4.91
N ILE A 76 -5.81 10.28 -5.58
CA ILE A 76 -4.55 10.76 -5.04
C ILE A 76 -4.19 12.08 -5.71
N GLU A 77 -3.88 13.10 -4.93
CA GLU A 77 -3.51 14.42 -5.43
C GLU A 77 -2.30 14.97 -4.67
N ARG A 78 -1.31 15.46 -5.41
CA ARG A 78 -0.19 16.22 -4.85
C ARG A 78 -0.62 17.66 -4.58
N VAL A 79 -0.67 18.04 -3.30
CA VAL A 79 -1.12 19.37 -2.86
C VAL A 79 0.05 20.35 -2.75
N ASP A 80 1.21 19.89 -2.27
CA ASP A 80 2.44 20.68 -2.16
C ASP A 80 3.67 19.77 -2.25
N VAL A 81 4.88 20.32 -2.17
CA VAL A 81 6.13 19.57 -2.13
C VAL A 81 6.10 18.56 -0.98
N GLY A 82 6.08 17.28 -1.32
CA GLY A 82 6.02 16.20 -0.34
C GLY A 82 4.70 16.06 0.40
N ILE A 83 3.63 16.75 -0.02
CA ILE A 83 2.29 16.64 0.59
C ILE A 83 1.31 16.10 -0.44
N TYR A 84 0.66 15.00 -0.08
CA TYR A 84 -0.30 14.28 -0.91
C TYR A 84 -1.58 14.02 -0.14
N THR A 85 -2.72 14.07 -0.82
CA THR A 85 -4.02 13.76 -0.24
C THR A 85 -4.61 12.54 -0.93
N VAL A 86 -5.17 11.63 -0.14
CA VAL A 86 -5.93 10.47 -0.59
C VAL A 86 -7.38 10.63 -0.12
N THR A 87 -8.30 10.75 -1.07
CA THR A 87 -9.75 10.86 -0.80
C THR A 87 -10.48 9.62 -1.27
N GLY A 88 -11.63 9.31 -0.68
CA GLY A 88 -12.47 8.16 -1.06
C GLY A 88 -12.23 6.89 -0.24
N SER A 89 -11.34 6.95 0.75
CA SER A 89 -11.14 5.93 1.79
C SER A 89 -12.02 6.19 3.03
N LEU A 90 -12.07 5.21 3.93
CA LEU A 90 -12.65 5.32 5.27
C LEU A 90 -11.61 5.56 6.38
N GLY A 91 -10.37 5.91 6.01
CA GLY A 91 -9.25 6.05 6.94
C GLY A 91 -8.13 5.03 6.68
N PHE A 92 -7.11 5.04 7.54
CA PHE A 92 -6.01 4.07 7.49
C PHE A 92 -6.50 2.67 7.86
N ALA A 93 -5.79 1.65 7.36
CA ALA A 93 -6.03 0.29 7.81
C ALA A 93 -5.76 0.16 9.32
N LYS A 94 -6.71 -0.40 10.07
CA LYS A 94 -6.60 -0.58 11.53
C LYS A 94 -5.72 -1.78 11.92
N ASP A 95 -5.50 -2.71 11.00
CA ASP A 95 -4.74 -3.93 11.23
C ASP A 95 -3.37 -3.90 10.54
N SER A 96 -2.31 -4.12 11.33
CA SER A 96 -0.92 -4.18 10.85
C SER A 96 -0.39 -2.82 10.37
N TRP A 97 0.33 -2.77 9.25
CA TRP A 97 0.94 -1.57 8.69
C TRP A 97 -0.05 -0.75 7.86
N HIS A 98 0.10 0.58 7.86
CA HIS A 98 -0.71 1.49 7.04
C HIS A 98 0.11 2.43 6.15
N LEU A 99 1.39 2.67 6.49
CA LEU A 99 2.30 3.50 5.69
C LEU A 99 3.67 2.87 5.56
N LYS A 100 4.24 2.93 4.35
CA LYS A 100 5.63 2.59 4.08
C LYS A 100 6.29 3.70 3.28
N ALA A 101 7.43 4.19 3.77
CA ALA A 101 8.22 5.18 3.09
C ALA A 101 8.75 4.63 1.75
N PRO A 102 9.06 5.51 0.78
CA PRO A 102 9.69 5.09 -0.46
C PRO A 102 11.03 4.43 -0.15
N ALA A 103 11.23 3.21 -0.64
CA ALA A 103 12.49 2.48 -0.46
C ALA A 103 13.33 2.45 -1.73
N ASP A 104 14.65 2.42 -1.57
CA ASP A 104 15.58 2.22 -2.67
C ASP A 104 15.28 0.88 -3.36
N PRO A 105 15.08 0.86 -4.70
CA PRO A 105 14.88 -0.37 -5.45
C PRO A 105 16.00 -1.39 -5.29
N ALA A 106 17.24 -0.95 -5.01
CA ALA A 106 18.39 -1.80 -4.73
C ALA A 106 18.40 -2.37 -3.31
N GLY A 107 17.44 -2.01 -2.45
CA GLY A 107 17.32 -2.53 -1.10
C GLY A 107 18.14 -1.79 -0.04
N ASN A 108 18.68 -0.60 -0.35
CA ASN A 108 19.48 0.22 0.60
C ASN A 108 18.66 0.89 1.72
N GLY A 109 17.39 0.50 1.88
CA GLY A 109 16.48 1.04 2.89
C GLY A 109 15.61 2.19 2.39
N GLU A 110 14.93 2.84 3.32
CA GLU A 110 14.00 3.93 3.05
C GLU A 110 14.72 5.22 2.64
N LEU A 111 14.12 5.96 1.72
CA LEU A 111 14.64 7.19 1.12
C LEU A 111 14.18 8.46 1.86
N GLY A 112 13.18 8.35 2.73
CA GLY A 112 12.60 9.47 3.47
C GLY A 112 11.89 9.02 4.75
N ILE A 113 11.31 9.99 5.45
CA ILE A 113 10.41 9.76 6.60
C ILE A 113 9.01 10.11 6.12
N VAL A 114 8.08 9.17 6.23
CA VAL A 114 6.68 9.36 5.86
C VAL A 114 5.83 9.55 7.11
N GLU A 115 4.89 10.48 7.06
CA GLU A 115 3.84 10.67 8.05
C GLU A 115 2.47 10.67 7.40
N GLY A 116 1.47 10.30 8.17
CA GLY A 116 0.08 10.29 7.75
C GLY A 116 -0.82 10.89 8.80
N GLU A 117 -1.76 11.70 8.36
CA GLU A 117 -2.84 12.26 9.16
C GLU A 117 -4.16 11.81 8.55
N GLU A 118 -5.10 11.38 9.38
CA GLU A 118 -6.44 10.98 8.98
C GLU A 118 -7.45 12.03 9.45
N ALA A 119 -8.31 12.48 8.54
CA ALA A 119 -9.43 13.37 8.85
C ALA A 119 -10.70 12.56 9.20
N GLU A 120 -11.65 13.21 9.87
CA GLU A 120 -12.91 12.58 10.30
C GLU A 120 -13.76 12.02 9.13
N ASP A 121 -13.57 12.53 7.92
CA ASP A 121 -14.25 12.08 6.71
C ASP A 121 -13.55 10.92 5.99
N GLY A 122 -12.46 10.39 6.56
CA GLY A 122 -11.66 9.30 5.99
C GLY A 122 -10.61 9.76 4.97
N THR A 123 -10.45 11.06 4.75
CA THR A 123 -9.37 11.63 3.94
C THR A 123 -8.02 11.47 4.62
N LEU A 124 -7.02 11.00 3.86
CA LEU A 124 -5.66 10.82 4.35
C LEU A 124 -4.74 11.90 3.79
N THR A 125 -3.99 12.58 4.66
CA THR A 125 -2.93 13.51 4.28
C THR A 125 -1.59 12.86 4.53
N ILE A 126 -0.82 12.62 3.48
CA ILE A 126 0.48 11.95 3.53
C ILE A 126 1.58 12.98 3.29
N LYS A 127 2.56 13.01 4.20
CA LYS A 127 3.69 13.93 4.16
C LYS A 127 4.99 13.15 4.07
N LEU A 128 5.91 13.58 3.20
CA LEU A 128 7.21 12.96 3.01
C LEU A 128 8.33 13.97 3.25
N PHE A 129 9.30 13.58 4.07
CA PHE A 129 10.42 14.42 4.47
C PHE A 129 11.76 13.75 4.17
N LYS A 130 12.78 14.56 3.89
CA LYS A 130 14.17 14.08 3.84
C LYS A 130 14.59 13.56 5.21
N LYS A 131 15.45 12.54 5.22
CA LYS A 131 16.15 12.12 6.44
C LYS A 131 17.14 13.19 6.86
N ARG A 132 17.09 13.62 8.12
CA ARG A 132 18.08 14.50 8.73
C ARG A 132 18.61 13.85 10.00
N TYR A 133 19.93 13.83 10.14
CA TYR A 133 20.59 13.28 11.31
C TYR A 133 21.02 14.42 12.22
N LYS A 134 20.63 14.37 13.50
CA LYS A 134 20.97 15.37 14.51
C LYS A 134 21.71 14.69 15.65
N LEU A 135 22.84 15.25 16.06
CA LEU A 135 23.52 14.81 17.28
C LEU A 135 22.71 15.25 18.50
N ASN A 136 22.40 14.31 19.37
CA ASN A 136 21.82 14.56 20.68
C ASN A 136 22.95 15.01 21.62
N GLU A 137 22.91 16.27 22.08
CA GLU A 137 23.99 16.82 22.91
C GLU A 137 24.05 16.22 24.32
N GLU A 138 22.95 15.66 24.82
CA GLU A 138 22.88 15.07 26.16
C GLU A 138 23.36 13.63 26.18
N THR A 139 22.96 12.82 25.20
CA THR A 139 23.31 11.38 25.15
C THR A 139 24.51 11.07 24.26
N GLY A 140 24.82 11.95 23.30
CA GLY A 140 25.83 11.72 22.27
C GLY A 140 25.34 10.88 21.08
N ASP A 141 24.07 10.49 21.05
CA ASP A 141 23.49 9.66 19.99
C ASP A 141 23.17 10.47 18.72
N ILE A 142 23.02 9.78 17.59
CA ILE A 142 22.56 10.39 16.34
C ILE A 142 21.07 10.07 16.15
N ASP A 143 20.23 11.07 16.34
CA ASP A 143 18.79 10.98 16.12
C ASP A 143 18.45 11.17 14.64
N LEU A 144 17.61 10.28 14.11
CA LEU A 144 16.98 10.45 12.81
C LEU A 144 15.71 11.30 12.98
N ILE A 145 15.73 12.51 12.43
CA ILE A 145 14.62 13.48 12.49
C ILE A 145 14.14 13.87 11.10
N GLN A 146 12.97 14.50 11.05
CA GLN A 146 12.43 15.07 9.83
C GLN A 146 13.28 16.23 9.32
N GLY A 147 13.64 16.16 8.04
CA GLY A 147 14.25 17.25 7.31
C GLY A 147 13.22 18.13 6.62
N VAL A 148 13.61 18.71 5.49
CA VAL A 148 12.69 19.47 4.63
C VAL A 148 11.71 18.52 3.92
N PRO A 149 10.49 18.99 3.60
CA PRO A 149 9.58 18.25 2.73
C PRO A 149 10.27 17.88 1.41
N MET A 150 9.97 16.68 0.91
CA MET A 150 10.44 16.21 -0.39
C MET A 150 9.35 15.43 -1.10
N ASP A 151 9.30 15.57 -2.42
CA ASP A 151 8.44 14.74 -3.23
C ASP A 151 8.95 13.29 -3.34
N VAL A 152 8.04 12.39 -3.68
CA VAL A 152 8.35 10.98 -3.94
C VAL A 152 9.40 10.86 -5.05
N PRO A 153 10.50 10.12 -4.85
CA PRO A 153 11.50 9.89 -5.90
C PRO A 153 10.91 9.16 -7.11
N ALA A 154 11.35 9.51 -8.32
CA ALA A 154 10.86 8.94 -9.58
C ALA A 154 10.96 7.40 -9.67
N ASN A 155 11.90 6.80 -8.96
CA ASN A 155 12.17 5.37 -8.96
C ASN A 155 11.51 4.60 -7.80
N SER A 156 10.63 5.25 -7.01
CA SER A 156 9.99 4.67 -5.84
C SER A 156 8.55 5.19 -5.66
N TRP A 157 7.84 4.69 -4.66
CA TRP A 157 6.51 5.11 -4.25
C TRP A 157 6.34 5.03 -2.74
N ILE A 158 5.32 5.69 -2.18
CA ILE A 158 4.83 5.46 -0.82
C ILE A 158 3.70 4.43 -0.91
N ASP A 159 3.77 3.34 -0.15
CA ASP A 159 2.61 2.45 0.00
C ASP A 159 1.70 2.97 1.12
N VAL A 160 0.43 3.14 0.80
CA VAL A 160 -0.62 3.54 1.74
C VAL A 160 -1.68 2.43 1.78
N ARG A 161 -1.93 1.89 2.97
CA ARG A 161 -3.00 0.91 3.20
C ARG A 161 -4.14 1.57 3.97
N MET A 162 -5.35 1.32 3.50
CA MET A 162 -6.54 2.05 3.94
C MET A 162 -7.73 1.12 4.13
N GLU A 163 -8.73 1.57 4.87
CA GLU A 163 -10.06 0.98 4.85
C GLU A 163 -10.87 1.56 3.69
N MET A 164 -11.64 0.70 3.04
CA MET A 164 -12.52 1.10 1.94
C MET A 164 -13.97 0.81 2.29
N PRO A 165 -14.93 1.61 1.79
CA PRO A 165 -16.33 1.24 1.86
C PRO A 165 -16.53 -0.15 1.26
N ALA A 166 -17.38 -0.97 1.89
CA ALA A 166 -17.73 -2.27 1.34
C ALA A 166 -18.28 -2.07 -0.07
N GLY A 167 -17.56 -2.57 -1.09
CA GLY A 167 -18.06 -2.57 -2.45
C GLY A 167 -19.35 -3.39 -2.52
N GLU A 168 -20.33 -2.93 -3.29
CA GLU A 168 -21.47 -3.78 -3.64
C GLU A 168 -20.94 -5.05 -4.31
N ILE A 169 -21.04 -6.19 -3.64
CA ILE A 169 -20.78 -7.49 -4.26
C ILE A 169 -21.86 -7.63 -5.34
N PRO A 170 -21.54 -7.70 -6.64
CA PRO A 170 -22.54 -8.00 -7.64
C PRO A 170 -23.13 -9.36 -7.27
N VAL A 171 -24.44 -9.37 -6.97
CA VAL A 171 -25.19 -10.59 -6.70
C VAL A 171 -25.13 -11.40 -7.99
N LEU A 172 -24.20 -12.37 -8.05
CA LEU A 172 -24.16 -13.28 -9.19
C LEU A 172 -25.52 -13.99 -9.23
N PRO A 173 -26.18 -14.06 -10.40
CA PRO A 173 -27.40 -14.84 -10.52
C PRO A 173 -27.08 -16.26 -10.06
N ILE A 174 -27.74 -16.71 -9.00
CA ILE A 174 -27.79 -18.13 -8.64
C ILE A 174 -28.35 -18.83 -9.87
N ALA A 175 -27.51 -19.61 -10.55
CA ALA A 175 -27.95 -20.44 -11.65
C ALA A 175 -29.03 -21.38 -11.09
N GLU A 176 -30.27 -21.18 -11.53
CA GLU A 176 -31.37 -22.09 -11.20
C GLU A 176 -30.96 -23.50 -11.68
N PRO A 177 -31.17 -24.55 -10.88
CA PRO A 177 -30.87 -25.90 -11.33
C PRO A 177 -31.72 -26.19 -12.57
N GLU A 178 -31.04 -26.56 -13.66
CA GLU A 178 -31.66 -27.04 -14.90
C GLU A 178 -32.77 -28.06 -14.56
N PRO A 179 -33.98 -27.92 -15.12
CA PRO A 179 -35.05 -28.87 -14.85
C PRO A 179 -34.63 -30.24 -15.39
N THR A 180 -34.48 -31.20 -14.48
CA THR A 180 -34.29 -32.62 -14.82
C THR A 180 -35.45 -33.07 -15.71
N THR A 181 -35.16 -33.32 -16.98
CA THR A 181 -36.06 -34.02 -17.90
C THR A 181 -35.85 -35.52 -17.78
#